data_AF-A0A6J0BU03-F1
#
_entry.id   AF-A0A6J0BU03-F1
#
_cell.length_a   1.000
_cell.length_b   1.000
_cell.length_c   1.000
_cell.angle_alpha   90.00
_cell.angle_beta   90.00
_cell.angle_gamma   90.00
#
_symmetry.space_group_name_H-M   'P 1'
#
loop_
_entity.id
_entity.type
_entity.pdbx_description
1 polymer ?
#
loop_
_entity_poly.entity_id
_entity_poly.type
_entity_poly.pdbx_seq_one_letter_code
_entity_poly.pdbx_strand_id
1 'polypeptide(L)'
;MAGVSDWFSIGSTVACKTCYNKEIEGEVLAFDPQTKMLILKCPATCGRMSLNDVHIVNLSLVSDVQVKREVSPTGGDPPQSLNLRRLNTRVRNHVEEKKRMVKALQAGVSPDGQKLFIAIAKTIQDITWSGPNIIVWKSVTIAPPYTLENIHGDEESKAYTHVRKVVEKYVKDSAVAESHQQTAQKNASLQ
;
A
#
# COMPACT_ATOMS: atom_id res chain seq x y z
N MET A 1 -10.31 40.65 -8.20
CA MET A 1 -9.84 39.73 -7.14
C MET A 1 -8.56 39.09 -7.65
N ALA A 2 -7.40 39.68 -7.35
CA ALA A 2 -6.12 39.13 -7.77
C ALA A 2 -5.88 37.82 -6.99
N GLY A 3 -5.85 36.70 -7.70
CA GLY A 3 -5.59 35.39 -7.10
C GLY A 3 -4.21 35.36 -6.46
N VAL A 4 -4.11 34.58 -5.38
CA VAL A 4 -2.90 34.09 -4.71
C VAL A 4 -1.67 34.16 -5.64
N SER A 5 -0.63 34.85 -5.22
CA SER A 5 0.62 34.94 -5.98
C SER A 5 1.22 33.54 -6.13
N ASP A 6 1.09 32.93 -7.31
CA ASP A 6 1.77 31.69 -7.64
C ASP A 6 3.28 31.98 -7.75
N TRP A 7 4.05 31.64 -6.72
CA TRP A 7 5.52 31.82 -6.71
C TRP A 7 6.22 30.97 -7.77
N PHE A 8 5.60 29.87 -8.19
CA PHE A 8 6.10 28.98 -9.24
C PHE A 8 4.95 28.55 -10.13
N SER A 9 5.01 28.86 -11.42
CA SER A 9 4.02 28.38 -12.38
C SER A 9 4.19 26.87 -12.61
N ILE A 10 3.08 26.11 -12.63
CA ILE A 10 3.12 24.68 -12.93
C ILE A 10 3.67 24.48 -14.34
N GLY A 11 4.58 23.52 -14.50
CA GLY A 11 5.30 23.28 -15.74
C GLY A 11 6.56 24.14 -15.94
N SER A 12 6.77 25.19 -15.14
CA SER A 12 8.05 25.93 -15.15
C SER A 12 9.21 25.00 -14.78
N THR A 13 10.40 25.30 -15.29
CA THR A 13 11.63 24.60 -14.90
C THR A 13 12.31 25.38 -13.79
N VAL A 14 12.53 24.73 -12.65
CA VAL A 14 13.16 25.33 -11.46
C VAL A 14 14.39 24.51 -11.07
N ALA A 15 15.47 25.22 -10.78
CA ALA A 15 16.69 24.67 -10.20
C ALA A 15 16.80 25.07 -8.72
N CYS A 16 17.08 24.11 -7.86
CA CYS A 16 17.27 24.29 -6.42
C CYS A 16 18.63 23.76 -5.99
N LYS A 17 19.32 24.49 -5.10
CA LYS A 17 20.54 24.02 -4.45
C LYS A 17 20.30 23.74 -2.98
N THR A 18 20.22 22.47 -2.61
CA THR A 18 19.98 22.03 -1.23
C THR A 18 21.10 22.49 -0.28
N CYS A 19 20.84 22.44 1.03
CA CYS A 19 21.85 22.73 2.07
C CYS A 19 23.08 21.79 2.04
N TYR A 20 23.02 20.67 1.30
CA TYR A 20 24.15 19.77 1.06
C TYR A 20 24.89 20.07 -0.26
N ASN A 21 24.67 21.24 -0.87
CA ASN A 21 25.18 21.61 -2.19
C ASN A 21 24.75 20.68 -3.34
N LYS A 22 23.76 19.81 -3.13
CA LYS A 22 23.16 19.03 -4.23
C LYS A 22 22.22 19.93 -5.03
N GLU A 23 22.44 19.97 -6.33
CA GLU A 23 21.58 20.66 -7.29
C GLU A 23 20.47 19.72 -7.79
N ILE A 24 19.27 20.24 -7.87
CA ILE A 24 18.08 19.54 -8.36
C ILE A 24 17.39 20.47 -9.35
N GLU A 25 17.30 20.06 -10.60
CA GLU A 25 16.59 20.79 -11.65
C GLU A 25 15.44 19.94 -12.18
N GLY A 26 14.25 20.51 -12.26
CA GLY A 26 13.08 19.80 -12.74
C GLY A 26 11.89 20.69 -13.07
N GLU A 27 10.87 20.05 -13.64
CA GLU A 27 9.58 20.66 -13.96
C GLU A 27 8.70 20.74 -12.70
N VAL A 28 8.14 21.91 -12.42
CA VAL A 28 7.24 22.13 -11.28
C VAL A 28 5.93 21.38 -11.48
N LEU A 29 5.65 20.40 -10.61
CA LEU A 29 4.37 19.70 -10.58
C LEU A 29 3.36 20.36 -9.64
N ALA A 30 3.84 20.84 -8.50
CA ALA A 30 3.03 21.50 -7.49
C ALA A 30 3.91 22.31 -6.54
N PHE A 31 3.32 23.33 -5.93
CA PHE A 31 3.93 24.10 -4.86
C PHE A 31 2.89 24.31 -3.76
N ASP A 32 3.26 23.99 -2.51
CA ASP A 32 2.48 24.38 -1.33
C ASP A 32 3.16 25.57 -0.65
N PRO A 33 2.57 26.78 -0.73
CA PRO A 33 3.12 27.96 -0.08
C PRO A 33 3.18 27.86 1.45
N GLN A 34 2.25 27.11 2.09
CA GLN A 34 2.17 27.04 3.54
C GLN A 34 3.37 26.29 4.13
N THR A 35 3.66 25.10 3.60
CA THR A 35 4.79 24.29 4.04
C THR A 35 6.08 24.58 3.29
N LYS A 36 6.04 25.45 2.27
CA LYS A 36 7.14 25.77 1.34
C LYS A 36 7.69 24.51 0.66
N MET A 37 6.80 23.59 0.30
CA MET A 37 7.15 22.33 -0.35
C MET A 37 6.98 22.47 -1.86
N LEU A 38 8.10 22.34 -2.59
CA LEU A 38 8.14 22.37 -4.05
C LEU A 38 8.30 20.94 -4.59
N ILE A 39 7.40 20.52 -5.47
CA ILE A 39 7.44 19.18 -6.09
C ILE A 39 7.99 19.33 -7.51
N LEU A 40 9.14 18.71 -7.77
CA LEU A 40 9.83 18.73 -9.05
C LEU A 40 9.82 17.35 -9.70
N LYS A 41 9.50 17.32 -10.99
CA LYS A 41 9.68 16.17 -11.87
C LYS A 41 11.01 16.30 -12.60
N CYS A 42 11.90 15.34 -12.37
CA CYS A 42 13.21 15.26 -12.98
C CYS A 42 13.27 14.04 -13.93
N PRO A 43 14.16 14.05 -14.94
CA PRO A 43 14.46 12.86 -15.72
C PRO A 43 14.84 11.70 -14.79
N ALA A 44 14.41 10.48 -15.13
CA ALA A 44 14.70 9.32 -14.29
C ALA A 44 16.21 9.04 -14.21
N THR A 45 16.74 8.89 -13.00
CA THR A 45 18.15 8.54 -12.75
C THR A 45 18.52 7.18 -13.37
N CYS A 46 17.54 6.30 -13.57
CA CYS A 46 17.74 5.00 -14.24
C CYS A 46 17.84 5.08 -15.78
N GLY A 47 17.73 6.26 -16.37
CA GLY A 47 17.85 6.48 -17.82
C GLY A 47 16.64 6.01 -18.66
N ARG A 48 15.59 5.45 -18.03
CA ARG A 48 14.38 5.03 -18.74
C ARG A 48 13.49 6.23 -19.06
N MET A 49 13.33 6.53 -20.34
CA MET A 49 12.57 7.69 -20.84
C MET A 49 11.07 7.67 -20.49
N SER A 50 10.50 6.51 -20.16
CA SER A 50 9.09 6.38 -19.75
C SER A 50 8.85 6.68 -18.27
N LEU A 51 9.91 6.86 -17.49
CA LEU A 51 9.85 7.12 -16.05
C LEU A 51 10.39 8.52 -15.74
N ASN A 52 10.02 9.03 -14.57
CA ASN A 52 10.54 10.28 -14.04
C ASN A 52 10.79 10.12 -12.54
N ASP A 53 11.77 10.86 -12.02
CA ASP A 53 12.02 10.96 -10.60
C ASP A 53 11.23 12.16 -10.04
N VAL A 54 10.49 11.95 -8.95
CA VAL A 54 9.73 13.02 -8.28
C VAL A 54 10.46 13.41 -7.01
N HIS A 55 10.93 14.65 -6.96
CA HIS A 55 11.59 15.23 -5.80
C HIS A 55 10.64 16.16 -5.06
N ILE A 56 10.50 15.95 -3.75
CA ILE A 56 9.76 16.85 -2.87
C ILE A 56 10.78 17.66 -2.08
N VAL A 57 10.89 18.95 -2.38
CA VAL A 57 11.93 19.85 -1.89
C VAL A 57 11.34 20.82 -0.87
N ASN A 58 11.83 20.79 0.37
CA ASN A 58 11.52 21.81 1.36
C ASN A 58 12.38 23.05 1.10
N LEU A 59 11.78 24.13 0.60
CA LEU A 59 12.50 25.35 0.25
C LEU A 59 13.12 26.05 1.47
N SER A 60 12.68 25.73 2.70
CA SER A 60 13.32 26.23 3.92
C SER A 60 14.73 25.67 4.13
N LEU A 61 15.07 24.56 3.47
CA LEU A 61 16.37 23.87 3.55
C LEU A 61 17.17 23.98 2.24
N VAL A 62 16.80 24.93 1.39
CA VAL A 62 17.45 25.22 0.12
C VAL A 62 18.22 26.53 0.25
N SER A 63 19.46 26.52 -0.23
CA SER A 63 20.36 27.68 -0.20
C SER A 63 20.14 28.64 -1.37
N ASP A 64 19.69 28.13 -2.52
CA ASP A 64 19.42 28.92 -3.72
C ASP A 64 18.29 28.29 -4.56
N VAL A 65 17.42 29.13 -5.12
CA VAL A 65 16.30 28.72 -5.98
C VAL A 65 16.25 29.65 -7.19
N GLN A 66 16.25 29.06 -8.39
CA GLN A 66 16.22 29.81 -9.64
C GLN A 66 15.16 29.24 -10.58
N VAL A 67 14.28 30.10 -11.09
CA VAL A 67 13.39 29.74 -12.20
C VAL A 67 14.19 29.84 -13.50
N LYS A 68 14.45 28.70 -14.14
CA LYS A 68 15.21 28.61 -15.40
C LYS A 68 14.33 28.85 -16.63
N ARG A 69 13.08 28.40 -16.56
CA ARG A 69 12.09 28.55 -17.63
C ARG A 69 10.73 28.79 -17.01
N GLU A 70 10.13 29.93 -17.31
CA GLU A 70 8.75 30.22 -16.92
C GLU A 70 7.79 29.63 -17.96
N VAL A 71 6.73 28.98 -17.51
CA VAL A 71 5.60 28.59 -18.37
C VAL A 71 4.40 29.44 -18.02
N SER A 72 3.88 30.17 -19.00
CA SER A 72 2.60 30.86 -18.87
C SER A 72 1.48 29.82 -18.72
N PRO A 73 0.52 29.98 -17.79
CA PRO A 73 -0.59 29.03 -17.58
C PRO A 73 -1.60 28.93 -18.74
N THR A 74 -1.25 29.44 -19.93
CA THR A 74 -2.12 29.46 -21.11
C THR A 74 -1.97 28.19 -21.94
N GLY A 75 -2.97 27.30 -21.88
CA GLY A 75 -3.34 26.45 -23.02
C GLY A 75 -3.50 24.95 -22.78
N GLY A 76 -3.25 24.43 -21.58
CA GLY A 76 -3.48 23.01 -21.27
C GLY A 76 -4.95 22.72 -20.95
N ASP A 77 -5.47 21.60 -21.45
CA ASP A 77 -6.76 21.08 -20.98
C ASP A 77 -6.68 20.86 -19.45
N PRO A 78 -7.74 21.21 -18.69
CA PRO A 78 -7.75 20.94 -17.26
C PRO A 78 -7.59 19.44 -17.00
N PRO A 79 -6.91 19.04 -15.91
CA PRO A 79 -6.79 17.63 -15.56
C PRO A 79 -8.18 17.01 -15.43
N GLN A 80 -8.29 15.74 -15.84
CA GLN A 80 -9.56 15.02 -15.78
C GLN A 80 -10.14 15.06 -14.36
N SER A 81 -11.42 15.43 -14.26
CA SER A 81 -12.12 15.45 -12.98
C SER A 81 -12.13 14.07 -12.32
N LEU A 82 -11.84 14.02 -11.02
CA LEU A 82 -11.92 12.78 -10.26
C LEU A 82 -13.38 12.31 -10.13
N ASN A 83 -13.61 11.01 -10.26
CA ASN A 83 -14.91 10.42 -9.99
C ASN A 83 -15.10 10.22 -8.47
N LEU A 84 -15.62 11.26 -7.81
CA LEU A 84 -15.83 11.28 -6.35
C LEU A 84 -16.72 10.13 -5.86
N ARG A 85 -17.71 9.72 -6.66
CA ARG A 85 -18.58 8.59 -6.33
C ARG A 85 -17.78 7.28 -6.23
N ARG A 86 -16.90 7.00 -7.19
CA ARG A 86 -16.03 5.81 -7.17
C ARG A 86 -15.05 5.86 -6.00
N LEU A 87 -14.50 7.04 -5.69
CA LEU A 87 -13.60 7.22 -4.54
C LEU A 87 -14.33 6.94 -3.23
N ASN A 88 -15.51 7.53 -3.02
CA ASN A 88 -16.31 7.32 -1.81
C ASN A 88 -16.77 5.86 -1.65
N THR A 89 -17.10 5.17 -2.75
CA THR A 89 -17.37 3.72 -2.70
C THR A 89 -16.14 2.93 -2.29
N ARG A 90 -14.96 3.25 -2.83
CA ARG A 90 -13.70 2.60 -2.45
C ARG A 90 -13.40 2.79 -0.95
N VAL A 91 -13.57 4.01 -0.45
CA VAL A 91 -13.40 4.33 0.98
C VAL A 91 -14.35 3.51 1.83
N ARG A 92 -15.66 3.51 1.51
CA ARG A 92 -16.66 2.73 2.27
C ARG A 92 -16.33 1.23 2.29
N ASN A 93 -15.98 0.65 1.13
CA ASN A 93 -15.64 -0.76 1.03
C ASN A 93 -14.44 -1.12 1.93
N HIS A 94 -13.37 -0.33 1.91
CA HIS A 94 -12.20 -0.58 2.77
C HIS A 94 -12.53 -0.41 4.26
N VAL A 95 -13.34 0.58 4.62
CA VAL A 95 -13.78 0.76 6.01
C VAL A 95 -14.60 -0.44 6.49
N GLU A 96 -15.55 -0.91 5.68
CA GLU A 96 -16.37 -2.09 6.00
C GLU A 96 -15.54 -3.37 6.07
N GLU A 97 -14.60 -3.57 5.16
CA GLU A 97 -13.65 -4.68 5.15
C GLU A 97 -12.79 -4.70 6.43
N LYS A 98 -12.20 -3.56 6.80
CA LYS A 98 -11.42 -3.45 8.04
C LYS A 98 -12.27 -3.67 9.28
N LYS A 99 -13.48 -3.13 9.33
CA LYS A 99 -14.44 -3.39 10.43
C LYS A 99 -14.79 -4.87 10.53
N ARG A 100 -15.01 -5.55 9.41
CA ARG A 100 -15.27 -7.00 9.37
C ARG A 100 -14.08 -7.78 9.92
N MET A 101 -12.86 -7.43 9.50
CA MET A 101 -11.64 -8.07 9.97
C MET A 101 -11.42 -7.88 11.48
N VAL A 102 -11.62 -6.68 12.00
CA VAL A 102 -11.52 -6.42 13.46
C VAL A 102 -12.54 -7.24 14.24
N LYS A 103 -13.81 -7.27 13.81
CA LYS A 103 -14.84 -8.08 14.44
C LYS A 103 -14.52 -9.57 14.41
N ALA A 104 -13.95 -10.06 13.31
CA ALA A 104 -13.54 -11.45 13.19
C ALA A 104 -12.40 -11.82 14.14
N LEU A 105 -11.53 -10.88 14.51
CA LEU A 105 -10.42 -11.12 15.46
C LEU A 105 -10.82 -10.97 16.93
N GLN A 106 -11.94 -10.32 17.22
CA GLN A 106 -12.45 -10.15 18.60
C GLN A 106 -13.17 -11.39 19.14
N ALA A 107 -13.59 -12.31 18.28
CA ALA A 107 -14.09 -13.61 18.72
C ALA A 107 -12.98 -14.30 19.52
N GLY A 108 -13.28 -14.91 20.67
CA GLY A 108 -12.32 -15.58 21.56
C GLY A 108 -11.69 -16.85 20.96
N VAL A 109 -11.15 -16.74 19.75
CA VAL A 109 -10.53 -17.77 18.93
C VAL A 109 -9.03 -17.80 19.19
N SER A 110 -8.41 -18.96 18.98
CA SER A 110 -6.98 -19.13 19.28
C SER A 110 -6.10 -18.26 18.36
N PRO A 111 -4.89 -17.86 18.81
CA PRO A 111 -3.97 -17.09 17.98
C PRO A 111 -3.66 -17.76 16.63
N ASP A 112 -3.56 -19.09 16.60
CA ASP A 112 -3.26 -19.82 15.36
C ASP A 112 -4.46 -19.82 14.40
N GLY A 113 -5.68 -19.95 14.92
CA GLY A 113 -6.90 -19.76 14.13
C GLY A 113 -6.99 -18.34 13.56
N GLN A 114 -6.65 -17.32 14.35
CA GLN A 114 -6.62 -15.92 13.88
C GLN A 114 -5.61 -15.72 12.74
N LYS A 115 -4.39 -16.25 12.87
CA LYS A 115 -3.37 -16.16 11.81
C LYS A 115 -3.84 -16.82 10.51
N LEU A 116 -4.40 -18.03 10.60
CA LEU A 116 -4.92 -18.73 9.42
C LEU A 116 -6.10 -17.98 8.80
N PHE A 117 -7.04 -17.48 9.61
CA PHE A 117 -8.16 -16.67 9.13
C PHE A 117 -7.67 -15.45 8.35
N ILE A 118 -6.70 -14.70 8.89
CA ILE A 118 -6.11 -13.54 8.23
C ILE A 118 -5.45 -13.95 6.91
N ALA A 119 -4.73 -15.08 6.88
CA ALA A 119 -4.06 -15.57 5.68
C ALA A 119 -5.06 -15.89 4.56
N ILE A 120 -6.15 -16.58 4.88
CA ILE A 120 -7.21 -16.92 3.92
C ILE A 120 -7.97 -15.66 3.49
N ALA A 121 -8.27 -14.75 4.42
CA ALA A 121 -9.01 -13.51 4.16
C ALA A 121 -8.31 -12.56 3.17
N LYS A 122 -6.99 -12.70 2.97
CA LYS A 122 -6.24 -11.95 1.95
C LYS A 122 -6.64 -12.31 0.52
N THR A 123 -7.08 -13.55 0.29
CA THR A 123 -7.42 -14.05 -1.04
C THR A 123 -8.91 -14.40 -1.20
N ILE A 124 -9.62 -14.64 -0.08
CA ILE A 124 -11.02 -15.06 -0.08
C ILE A 124 -11.83 -14.15 0.85
N GLN A 125 -12.75 -13.36 0.29
CA GLN A 125 -13.56 -12.39 1.06
C GLN A 125 -14.75 -13.01 1.80
N ASP A 126 -15.23 -14.17 1.32
CA ASP A 126 -16.36 -14.89 1.93
C ASP A 126 -15.85 -15.92 2.93
N ILE A 127 -15.46 -15.39 4.09
CA ILE A 127 -14.89 -16.13 5.22
C ILE A 127 -15.49 -15.59 6.52
N THR A 128 -15.89 -16.50 7.41
CA THR A 128 -16.54 -16.16 8.68
C THR A 128 -16.15 -17.16 9.76
N TRP A 129 -16.41 -16.81 11.02
CA TRP A 129 -16.29 -17.73 12.15
C TRP A 129 -17.63 -18.40 12.45
N SER A 130 -17.59 -19.68 12.81
CA SER A 130 -18.68 -20.42 13.42
C SER A 130 -18.16 -21.10 14.68
N GLY A 131 -18.37 -20.44 15.83
CA GLY A 131 -17.68 -20.82 17.07
C GLY A 131 -16.15 -20.78 16.87
N PRO A 132 -15.41 -21.86 17.18
CA PRO A 132 -13.98 -21.94 16.93
C PRO A 132 -13.61 -22.29 15.48
N ASN A 133 -14.58 -22.55 14.60
CA ASN A 133 -14.33 -23.02 13.24
C ASN A 133 -14.29 -21.87 12.24
N ILE A 134 -13.43 -21.98 11.23
CA ILE A 134 -13.38 -21.06 10.10
C ILE A 134 -14.26 -21.62 8.97
N ILE A 135 -15.24 -20.83 8.52
CA ILE A 135 -16.14 -21.20 7.43
C ILE A 135 -15.78 -20.38 6.20
N VAL A 136 -15.44 -21.05 5.10
CA VAL A 136 -15.10 -20.44 3.81
C VAL A 136 -16.18 -20.81 2.79
N TRP A 137 -16.70 -19.82 2.08
CA TRP A 137 -17.78 -19.97 1.09
C TRP A 137 -19.02 -20.72 1.58
N LYS A 138 -19.26 -20.73 2.89
CA LYS A 138 -20.35 -21.45 3.57
C LYS A 138 -20.36 -22.98 3.33
N SER A 139 -19.36 -23.53 2.66
CA SER A 139 -19.30 -24.94 2.25
C SER A 139 -18.07 -25.68 2.76
N VAL A 140 -17.00 -24.96 3.12
CA VAL A 140 -15.77 -25.55 3.65
C VAL A 140 -15.57 -25.08 5.08
N THR A 141 -15.33 -26.02 5.98
CA THR A 141 -15.14 -25.80 7.41
C THR A 141 -13.75 -26.24 7.84
N ILE A 142 -12.97 -25.33 8.44
CA ILE A 142 -11.67 -25.63 9.02
C ILE A 142 -11.82 -25.58 10.54
N ALA A 143 -11.69 -26.72 11.20
CA ALA A 143 -11.80 -26.84 12.65
C ALA A 143 -10.42 -26.82 13.31
N PRO A 144 -10.30 -26.42 14.60
CA PRO A 144 -9.09 -26.64 15.39
C PRO A 144 -8.66 -28.13 15.34
N PRO A 145 -7.35 -28.45 15.34
CA PRO A 145 -6.16 -27.57 15.41
C PRO A 145 -5.77 -26.86 14.10
N TYR A 146 -6.69 -26.72 13.14
CA TYR A 146 -6.53 -25.98 11.88
C TYR A 146 -5.46 -26.55 10.93
N THR A 147 -5.30 -27.87 10.94
CA THR A 147 -4.41 -28.58 10.02
C THR A 147 -5.13 -28.94 8.71
N LEU A 148 -4.38 -29.43 7.73
CA LEU A 148 -4.92 -29.92 6.45
C LEU A 148 -5.91 -31.08 6.62
N GLU A 149 -5.79 -31.83 7.70
CA GLU A 149 -6.67 -32.96 8.03
C GLU A 149 -7.99 -32.49 8.64
N ASN A 150 -8.03 -31.27 9.20
CA ASN A 150 -9.23 -30.70 9.83
C ASN A 150 -10.06 -29.82 8.88
N ILE A 151 -9.84 -29.95 7.58
CA ILE A 151 -10.64 -29.29 6.54
C ILE A 151 -11.76 -30.25 6.13
N HIS A 152 -13.00 -29.84 6.36
CA HIS A 152 -14.20 -30.60 6.08
C HIS A 152 -15.04 -29.90 5.01
N GLY A 153 -15.66 -30.67 4.12
CA GLY A 153 -16.50 -30.18 3.03
C GLY A 153 -16.57 -31.21 1.91
N ASP A 154 -17.15 -30.82 0.78
CA ASP A 154 -17.17 -31.65 -0.43
C ASP A 154 -15.79 -31.67 -1.11
N GLU A 155 -15.07 -32.79 -1.02
CA GLU A 155 -13.72 -32.95 -1.56
C GLU A 155 -13.64 -32.78 -3.09
N GLU A 156 -14.72 -33.12 -3.80
CA GLU A 156 -14.80 -32.95 -5.26
C GLU A 156 -15.05 -31.50 -5.66
N SER A 157 -15.47 -30.66 -4.71
CA SER A 157 -15.74 -29.26 -4.98
C SER A 157 -14.45 -28.47 -5.27
N LYS A 158 -14.55 -27.57 -6.25
CA LYS A 158 -13.50 -26.56 -6.52
C LYS A 158 -13.23 -25.70 -5.29
N ALA A 159 -14.25 -25.47 -4.46
CA ALA A 159 -14.16 -24.72 -3.22
C ALA A 159 -13.19 -25.39 -2.24
N TYR A 160 -13.41 -26.67 -1.93
CA TYR A 160 -12.55 -27.46 -1.04
C TYR A 160 -11.11 -27.53 -1.57
N THR A 161 -10.94 -27.87 -2.85
CA THR A 161 -9.61 -27.96 -3.47
C THR A 161 -8.85 -26.64 -3.39
N HIS A 162 -9.52 -25.50 -3.57
CA HIS A 162 -8.89 -24.19 -3.45
C HIS A 162 -8.53 -23.86 -2.00
N VAL A 163 -9.45 -24.05 -1.06
CA VAL A 163 -9.20 -23.79 0.37
C VAL A 163 -8.04 -24.64 0.87
N ARG A 164 -8.00 -25.94 0.53
CA ARG A 164 -6.90 -26.84 0.90
C ARG A 164 -5.55 -26.33 0.39
N LYS A 165 -5.46 -25.88 -0.86
CA LYS A 165 -4.22 -25.29 -1.42
C LYS A 165 -3.80 -24.01 -0.69
N VAL A 166 -4.75 -23.15 -0.32
CA VAL A 166 -4.46 -21.92 0.43
C VAL A 166 -3.92 -22.25 1.82
N VAL A 167 -4.53 -23.21 2.53
CA VAL A 167 -4.07 -23.66 3.84
C VAL A 167 -2.70 -24.33 3.74
N GLU A 168 -2.47 -25.19 2.74
CA GLU A 168 -1.19 -25.87 2.50
C GLU A 168 -0.07 -24.86 2.26
N LYS A 169 -0.33 -23.86 1.40
CA LYS A 169 0.60 -22.76 1.18
C LYS A 169 0.89 -22.01 2.47
N TYR A 170 -0.13 -21.68 3.25
CA TYR A 170 0.05 -20.99 4.54
C TYR A 170 0.93 -21.78 5.51
N VAL A 171 0.73 -23.10 5.63
CA VAL A 171 1.56 -23.95 6.49
C VAL A 171 3.01 -23.94 6.03
N LYS A 172 3.25 -24.07 4.72
CA LYS A 172 4.60 -24.02 4.15
C LYS A 172 5.28 -22.66 4.37
N ASP A 173 4.56 -21.57 4.10
CA ASP A 173 5.08 -20.21 4.28
C ASP A 173 5.37 -19.91 5.76
N SER A 174 4.54 -20.43 6.68
CA SER A 174 4.73 -20.27 8.13
C SER A 174 5.97 -21.02 8.63
N ALA A 175 6.20 -22.26 8.19
CA ALA A 175 7.41 -23.03 8.52
C ALA A 175 8.70 -22.35 8.01
N VAL A 176 8.64 -21.73 6.82
CA VAL A 176 9.76 -20.95 6.27
C VAL A 176 9.99 -19.67 7.09
N ALA A 177 8.94 -18.99 7.54
CA ALA A 177 9.08 -17.81 8.37
C ALA A 177 9.67 -18.14 9.75
N GLU A 178 9.26 -19.24 10.37
CA GLU A 178 9.78 -19.70 11.66
C GLU A 178 11.26 -20.08 11.59
N SER A 179 11.69 -20.77 10.52
CA SER A 179 13.11 -21.13 10.34
C SER A 179 14.01 -19.90 10.13
N HIS A 180 13.55 -18.87 9.42
CA HIS A 180 14.27 -17.60 9.28
C HIS A 180 14.37 -16.84 10.61
N GLN A 181 13.31 -16.84 11.43
CA GLN A 181 13.33 -16.20 12.75
C GLN A 181 14.31 -16.89 13.71
N GLN A 182 14.35 -18.22 13.73
CA GLN A 182 15.30 -18.97 14.56
C GLN A 182 16.75 -18.73 14.13
N THR A 183 17.01 -18.66 12.82
CA THR A 183 18.35 -18.37 12.29
C THR A 183 18.80 -16.94 12.64
N ALA A 184 17.90 -15.96 12.54
CA ALA A 184 18.19 -14.57 12.91
C ALA A 184 18.45 -14.41 14.43
N GLN A 185 17.67 -15.08 15.27
CA GLN A 185 17.86 -15.06 16.73
C GLN A 185 19.18 -15.72 17.15
N LYS A 186 19.54 -16.85 16.54
CA LYS A 186 20.80 -17.55 16.82
C LYS A 186 22.03 -16.73 16.42
N ASN A 187 21.93 -15.99 15.31
CA ASN A 187 23.00 -15.09 14.87
C ASN A 187 23.13 -13.85 15.77
N ALA A 188 22.02 -13.35 16.32
CA ALA A 188 22.02 -12.21 17.24
C ALA A 188 22.56 -12.56 18.64
N SER A 189 22.43 -13.82 19.08
CA SER A 189 22.95 -14.28 20.38
C SER A 189 24.44 -14.67 20.37
N LEU A 190 25.08 -14.68 19.20
CA LEU A 190 26.50 -14.99 19.00
C LEU A 190 27.37 -13.72 18.85
N GLN A 191 26.76 -12.53 18.97
CA GLN A 191 27.42 -11.22 19.07
C GLN A 191 27.30 -10.70 20.51
#